data_AF-A0A1E8TWG6-F1
#
_entry.id   AF-A0A1E8TWG6-F1
#
_cell.length_a   1.000
_cell.length_b   1.000
_cell.length_c   1.000
_cell.angle_alpha   90.00
_cell.angle_beta   90.00
_cell.angle_gamma   90.00
#
_symmetry.space_group_name_H-M   'P 1'
#
loop_
_entity.id
_entity.type
_entity.pdbx_description
1 polymer ?
#
loop_
_entity_poly.entity_id
_entity_poly.type
_entity_poly.pdbx_seq_one_letter_code
_entity_poly.pdbx_strand_id
1 'polypeptide(L)'
;MDKQYLKDKIEAMRHNFVESTQHERAVGILDEARMSKKMLKIKKKLITLEMERCQKKIEHKDCSKIDQKIQEQKELFEVCRNQK
;
A
#
# COMPACT_ATOMS: atom_id res chain seq x y z
N MET A 1 4.59 -14.22 25.69
CA MET A 1 4.06 -14.67 24.38
C MET A 1 4.78 -15.93 24.00
N ASP A 2 4.06 -17.02 23.74
CA ASP A 2 4.66 -18.29 23.33
C ASP A 2 5.34 -18.15 21.96
N LYS A 3 6.51 -18.77 21.81
CA LYS A 3 7.32 -18.73 20.58
C LYS A 3 6.59 -19.41 19.42
N GLN A 4 5.79 -20.44 19.69
CA GLN A 4 5.00 -21.11 18.66
C GLN A 4 3.89 -20.21 18.12
N TYR A 5 3.13 -19.58 19.02
CA TYR A 5 2.09 -18.60 18.66
C TYR A 5 2.63 -17.48 17.74
N LEU A 6 3.83 -16.96 18.01
CA LEU A 6 4.42 -15.91 17.18
C LEU A 6 4.77 -16.41 15.77
N LYS A 7 5.23 -17.66 15.64
CA LYS A 7 5.52 -18.27 14.33
C LYS A 7 4.24 -18.47 13.53
N ASP A 8 3.23 -19.07 14.14
CA ASP A 8 1.94 -19.35 13.50
C ASP A 8 1.26 -18.05 13.05
N LYS A 9 1.36 -17.00 13.87
CA LYS A 9 0.84 -15.67 13.52
C LYS A 9 1.57 -15.05 12.33
N ILE A 10 2.90 -15.16 12.27
CA ILE A 10 3.69 -14.66 11.14
C ILE A 10 3.37 -15.44 9.87
N GLU A 11 3.22 -16.76 9.96
CA GLU A 11 2.92 -17.64 8.83
C GLU A 11 1.52 -17.37 8.27
N ALA A 12 0.50 -17.22 9.14
CA ALA A 12 -0.83 -16.82 8.73
C ALA A 12 -0.85 -15.44 8.03
N MET A 13 -0.06 -14.48 8.53
CA MET A 13 0.08 -13.17 7.87
C MET A 13 0.75 -13.30 6.49
N ARG A 14 1.80 -14.11 6.36
CA ARG A 14 2.45 -14.35 5.05
C ARG A 14 1.49 -14.98 4.06
N HIS A 15 0.74 -15.99 4.47
CA HIS A 15 -0.24 -16.62 3.61
C HIS A 15 -1.30 -15.61 3.14
N ASN A 16 -1.81 -14.77 4.04
CA ASN A 16 -2.90 -13.83 3.72
C ASN A 16 -2.46 -12.64 2.86
N PHE A 17 -1.22 -12.17 3.00
CA PHE A 17 -0.77 -10.91 2.39
C PHE A 17 0.33 -11.07 1.34
N VAL A 18 0.98 -12.23 1.24
CA VAL A 18 2.08 -12.47 0.29
C VAL A 18 1.76 -13.64 -0.65
N GLU A 19 1.21 -14.74 -0.13
CA GLU A 19 1.01 -15.96 -0.92
C GLU A 19 -0.41 -16.04 -1.54
N SER A 20 -1.43 -15.56 -0.82
CA SER A 20 -2.81 -15.52 -1.30
C SER A 20 -3.08 -14.27 -2.14
N THR A 21 -2.94 -14.42 -3.45
CA THR A 21 -3.26 -13.36 -4.44
C THR A 21 -4.77 -13.16 -4.67
N GLN A 22 -5.64 -13.88 -3.95
CA GLN A 22 -7.09 -13.80 -4.15
C GLN A 22 -7.70 -12.52 -3.56
N HIS A 23 -7.24 -12.13 -2.38
CA HIS A 23 -7.75 -10.93 -1.69
C HIS A 23 -7.36 -9.65 -2.44
N GLU A 24 -6.10 -9.55 -2.88
CA GLU A 24 -5.60 -8.41 -3.67
C GLU A 24 -6.34 -8.25 -5.00
N ARG A 25 -6.63 -9.36 -5.69
CA ARG A 25 -7.39 -9.33 -6.95
C ARG A 25 -8.83 -8.87 -6.75
N ALA A 26 -9.52 -9.39 -5.73
CA ALA A 26 -10.93 -9.04 -5.48
C ALA A 26 -11.10 -7.56 -5.05
N VAL A 27 -10.25 -7.07 -4.14
CA VAL A 27 -10.29 -5.68 -3.67
C VAL A 27 -9.79 -4.70 -4.74
N GLY A 28 -8.76 -5.09 -5.50
CA GLY A 28 -8.25 -4.31 -6.63
C GLY A 28 -9.32 -4.08 -7.71
N ILE A 29 -10.02 -5.13 -8.13
CA ILE A 29 -11.04 -5.05 -9.20
C ILE A 29 -12.22 -4.15 -8.81
N LEU A 30 -12.70 -4.23 -7.56
CA LEU A 30 -13.84 -3.43 -7.09
C LEU A 30 -13.51 -1.93 -6.97
N ASP A 31 -12.27 -1.62 -6.58
CA ASP A 31 -11.80 -0.25 -6.43
C ASP A 31 -11.51 0.39 -7.80
N GLU A 32 -10.91 -0.35 -8.73
CA GLU A 32 -10.60 0.18 -10.08
C GLU A 32 -11.84 0.56 -10.89
N ALA A 33 -12.94 -0.20 -10.79
CA ALA A 33 -14.18 0.08 -11.53
C ALA A 33 -14.85 1.40 -11.14
N ARG A 34 -14.60 1.90 -9.91
CA ARG A 34 -15.18 3.14 -9.38
C ARG A 34 -14.25 4.35 -9.51
N MET A 35 -12.99 4.14 -9.89
CA MET A 35 -11.96 5.18 -9.89
C MET A 35 -11.77 5.80 -11.27
N SER A 36 -11.54 7.12 -11.30
CA SER A 36 -11.15 7.77 -12.56
C SER A 36 -9.72 7.35 -12.96
N LYS A 37 -9.38 7.47 -14.25
CA LYS A 37 -8.02 7.22 -14.75
C LYS A 37 -6.96 8.04 -13.99
N LYS A 38 -7.31 9.24 -13.51
CA LYS A 38 -6.44 10.09 -12.69
C LYS A 38 -6.21 9.49 -11.30
N MET A 39 -7.26 9.00 -10.64
CA MET A 39 -7.16 8.34 -9.34
C MET A 39 -6.34 7.05 -9.41
N LEU A 40 -6.51 6.25 -10.47
CA LEU A 40 -5.70 5.04 -10.69
C LEU A 40 -4.21 5.36 -10.83
N LYS A 41 -3.86 6.44 -11.54
CA LYS A 41 -2.45 6.89 -11.64
C LYS A 41 -1.89 7.29 -10.27
N ILE A 42 -2.66 8.00 -9.46
CA ILE A 42 -2.25 8.40 -8.10
C ILE A 42 -2.05 7.15 -7.22
N LYS A 43 -2.98 6.19 -7.25
CA LYS A 43 -2.88 4.93 -6.51
C LYS A 43 -1.62 4.13 -6.90
N LYS A 44 -1.33 4.00 -8.20
CA LYS A 44 -0.09 3.35 -8.68
C LYS A 44 1.15 4.09 -8.17
N LYS A 45 1.14 5.43 -8.18
CA LYS A 45 2.25 6.23 -7.67
C LYS A 45 2.46 6.06 -6.17
N LEU A 46 1.38 5.97 -5.38
CA LEU A 46 1.43 5.68 -3.94
C LEU A 46 2.09 4.33 -3.66
N ILE A 47 1.72 3.28 -4.41
CA ILE A 47 2.34 1.95 -4.26
C ILE A 47 3.85 2.02 -4.50
N THR A 48 4.30 2.67 -5.58
CA THR A 48 5.73 2.84 -5.86
C THR A 48 6.46 3.59 -4.75
N LEU A 49 5.86 4.64 -4.18
CA LEU A 49 6.46 5.40 -3.08
C LEU A 49 6.55 4.59 -1.79
N GLU A 50 5.52 3.79 -1.44
CA GLU A 50 5.56 2.92 -0.26
C GLU A 50 6.59 1.79 -0.42
N MET A 51 6.79 1.26 -1.63
CA MET A 51 7.88 0.31 -1.92
C MET A 51 9.26 0.94 -1.66
N GLU A 52 9.50 2.15 -2.19
CA GLU A 52 10.76 2.88 -1.97
C GLU A 52 10.97 3.19 -0.47
N ARG A 53 9.92 3.61 0.23
CA ARG A 53 9.94 3.86 1.68
C ARG A 53 10.31 2.60 2.47
N CYS A 54 9.73 1.46 2.11
CA CYS A 54 10.02 0.18 2.75
C CYS A 54 11.51 -0.18 2.60
N GLN A 55 12.04 -0.08 1.38
CA GLN A 55 13.45 -0.33 1.11
C GLN A 55 14.36 0.59 1.95
N LYS A 56 14.07 1.89 2.01
CA LYS A 56 14.84 2.83 2.83
C LYS A 56 14.81 2.50 4.31
N LYS A 57 13.67 2.06 4.84
CA LYS A 57 13.55 1.63 6.24
C LYS A 57 14.41 0.40 6.53
N ILE A 58 14.45 -0.56 5.60
CA ILE A 58 15.30 -1.76 5.71
C ILE A 58 16.79 -1.36 5.68
N GLU A 59 17.16 -0.38 4.85
CA GLU A 59 18.53 0.13 4.74
C GLU A 59 18.91 1.16 5.82
N HIS A 60 18.03 1.40 6.80
CA HIS A 60 18.22 2.42 7.85
C HIS A 60 18.52 3.84 7.31
N LYS A 61 17.94 4.19 6.15
CA LYS A 61 18.07 5.50 5.50
C LYS A 61 16.90 6.42 5.83
N ASP A 62 17.13 7.73 5.69
CA ASP A 62 16.10 8.75 5.84
C ASP A 62 14.94 8.56 4.85
N CYS A 63 13.72 8.57 5.37
CA CYS A 63 12.48 8.43 4.62
C CYS A 63 11.60 9.70 4.63
N SER A 64 12.00 10.79 5.29
CA SER A 64 11.17 12.00 5.43
C SER A 64 10.72 12.59 4.09
N LYS A 65 11.60 12.62 3.08
CA LYS A 65 11.22 13.10 1.73
C LYS A 65 10.20 12.21 1.02
N ILE A 66 10.22 10.89 1.28
CA ILE A 66 9.24 9.97 0.71
C ILE A 66 7.91 10.12 1.46
N ASP A 67 7.96 10.27 2.78
CA ASP A 67 6.77 10.51 3.60
C ASP A 67 6.03 11.76 3.14
N GLN A 68 6.74 12.86 2.86
CA GLN A 68 6.17 14.08 2.28
C GLN A 68 5.48 13.82 0.94
N LYS A 69 6.15 13.13 0.01
CA LYS A 69 5.57 12.77 -1.29
C LYS A 69 4.33 11.87 -1.16
N ILE A 70 4.33 10.93 -0.22
CA ILE A 70 3.17 10.07 0.04
C ILE A 70 2.00 10.92 0.53
N GLN A 71 2.26 11.86 1.44
CA GLN A 71 1.24 12.76 1.97
C GLN A 71 0.63 13.62 0.86
N GLU A 72 1.47 14.24 0.01
CA GLU A 72 1.01 15.00 -1.15
C GLU A 72 0.15 14.15 -2.11
N GLN A 73 0.55 12.89 -2.38
CA GLN A 73 -0.25 12.01 -3.24
C GLN A 73 -1.61 11.64 -2.61
N LYS A 74 -1.68 11.48 -1.28
CA LYS A 74 -2.96 11.24 -0.57
C LYS A 74 -3.88 12.45 -0.66
N GLU A 75 -3.34 13.65 -0.49
CA GLU A 75 -4.12 14.89 -0.64
C GLU A 75 -4.64 15.06 -2.06
N LEU A 76 -3.79 14.82 -3.07
CA LEU A 76 -4.20 14.81 -4.48
C LEU A 76 -5.29 13.78 -4.76
N PHE A 77 -5.25 12.63 -4.09
CA PHE A 77 -6.27 11.59 -4.22
C PHE A 77 -7.62 12.06 -3.69
N GLU A 78 -7.66 12.64 -2.49
CA GLU A 78 -8.89 13.16 -1.87
C GLU A 78 -9.47 14.32 -2.68
N VAL A 79 -8.63 15.23 -3.19
CA VAL A 79 -9.07 16.29 -4.12
C VAL A 79 -9.75 15.70 -5.35
N CYS A 80 -9.16 14.65 -5.95
CA CYS A 80 -9.76 13.99 -7.11
C CYS A 80 -11.06 13.24 -6.77
N ARG A 81 -11.19 12.74 -5.55
CA ARG A 81 -12.39 12.06 -5.06
C ARG A 81 -13.55 13.02 -4.85
N ASN A 82 -13.29 14.22 -4.33
CA ASN A 82 -14.28 15.25 -4.04
C ASN A 82 -14.71 16.08 -5.26
N GLN A 83 -14.08 15.85 -6.42
CA GLN A 83 -14.45 16.44 -7.72
C GLN A 83 -15.46 15.60 -8.51
N LYS A 84 -15.97 14.51 -7.92
CA LYS A 84 -17.08 13.69 -8.45
C LYS A 84 -18.41 14.12 -7.84
#